data_AF-A0AAE8VVJ0-F1
#
_entry.id   AF-A0AAE8VVJ0-F1
#
_cell.length_a   1.000
_cell.length_b   1.000
_cell.length_c   1.000
_cell.angle_alpha   90.00
_cell.angle_beta   90.00
_cell.angle_gamma   90.00
#
_symmetry.space_group_name_H-M   'P 1'
#
loop_
_entity.id
_entity.type
_entity.pdbx_description
1 polymer ?
#
loop_
_entity_poly.entity_id
_entity_poly.type
_entity_poly.pdbx_seq_one_letter_code
_entity_poly.pdbx_strand_id
1 'polypeptide(L)'
;MAKRKADEPKTEEPKADEWLSPAQVCDAYPMFVSPAALADRRWRGDGPDYVKTTPARSGRVYYRRSAIERWLNDRTISCGGAAA
;
A
#
# COMPACT_ATOMS: atom_id res chain seq x y z
N MET A 1 -16.90 26.61 17.08
CA MET A 1 -16.45 26.08 15.77
C MET A 1 -15.10 26.70 15.44
N ALA A 2 -14.24 25.98 14.71
CA ALA A 2 -12.87 26.32 14.31
C ALA A 2 -11.75 26.06 15.33
N LYS A 3 -11.17 24.86 15.26
CA LYS A 3 -9.71 24.70 15.26
C LYS A 3 -9.36 23.86 14.03
N ARG A 4 -9.04 24.57 12.94
CA ARG A 4 -8.34 24.01 11.79
C ARG A 4 -6.96 23.59 12.31
N LYS A 5 -6.70 22.30 12.47
CA LYS A 5 -5.31 21.84 12.51
C LYS A 5 -4.81 21.89 11.07
N ALA A 6 -4.08 22.94 10.76
CA ALA A 6 -3.08 22.90 9.72
C ALA A 6 -2.10 21.80 10.13
N ASP A 7 -2.08 20.72 9.36
CA ASP A 7 -0.99 19.76 9.40
C ASP A 7 0.12 20.37 8.54
N GLU A 8 1.15 20.89 9.22
CA GLU A 8 2.38 21.39 8.61
C GLU A 8 3.00 20.26 7.76
N PRO A 9 3.24 20.44 6.45
CA PRO A 9 4.09 19.51 5.75
C PRO A 9 5.54 19.82 6.10
N LYS A 10 6.05 19.07 7.08
CA LYS A 10 7.47 19.04 7.45
C LYS A 10 8.28 18.48 6.27
N THR A 11 9.08 19.32 5.64
CA THR A 11 10.20 18.91 4.78
C THR A 11 11.23 18.19 5.66
N GLU A 12 11.63 16.95 5.34
CA GLU A 12 12.99 16.40 5.50
C GLU A 12 13.08 14.90 5.08
N GLU A 13 13.86 14.65 4.01
CA GLU A 13 14.64 13.42 3.71
C GLU A 13 13.90 12.12 3.24
N PRO A 14 14.50 11.30 2.36
CA PRO A 14 13.73 10.43 1.48
C PRO A 14 13.12 9.22 2.21
N LYS A 15 11.79 9.09 2.07
CA LYS A 15 11.05 7.82 1.95
C LYS A 15 11.53 6.71 2.89
N ALA A 16 11.43 6.92 4.20
CA ALA A 16 11.30 5.78 5.10
C ALA A 16 10.09 4.97 4.63
N ASP A 17 10.35 3.73 4.24
CA ASP A 17 9.40 2.80 3.63
C ASP A 17 8.27 2.50 4.63
N GLU A 18 7.25 3.35 4.57
CA GLU A 18 6.20 3.45 5.58
C GLU A 18 5.40 2.16 5.65
N TRP A 19 5.19 1.69 6.89
CA TRP A 19 4.37 0.52 7.15
C TRP A 19 2.90 0.92 7.21
N LEU A 20 2.17 0.53 6.17
CA LEU A 20 0.74 0.78 6.02
C LEU A 20 -0.05 -0.44 6.51
N SER A 21 -1.03 -0.20 7.36
CA SER A 21 -2.06 -1.19 7.66
C SER A 21 -2.99 -1.40 6.44
N PRO A 22 -3.75 -2.51 6.35
CA PRO A 22 -4.64 -2.76 5.22
C PRO A 22 -5.64 -1.62 4.99
N ALA A 23 -6.13 -0.99 6.08
CA ALA A 23 -7.03 0.15 5.99
C ALA A 23 -6.35 1.37 5.38
N GLN A 24 -5.12 1.69 5.80
CA GLN A 24 -4.34 2.79 5.24
C GLN A 24 -3.95 2.54 3.78
N VAL A 25 -3.70 1.28 3.40
CA VAL A 25 -3.47 0.92 1.99
C VAL A 25 -4.72 1.22 1.14
N CYS A 26 -5.91 0.86 1.62
CA CYS A 26 -7.15 1.13 0.88
C CYS A 26 -7.44 2.63 0.77
N ASP A 27 -7.08 3.41 1.80
CA ASP A 27 -7.21 4.88 1.80
C ASP A 27 -6.22 5.54 0.82
N ALA A 28 -4.95 5.13 0.88
CA ALA A 28 -3.90 5.69 0.02
C ALA A 28 -4.01 5.25 -1.45
N TYR A 29 -4.52 4.04 -1.70
CA TYR A 29 -4.60 3.43 -3.02
C TYR A 29 -6.03 2.93 -3.28
N PRO A 30 -6.87 3.73 -3.95
CA PRO A 30 -8.29 3.41 -4.15
C PRO A 30 -8.52 2.15 -5.01
N MET A 31 -7.48 1.61 -5.65
CA MET A 31 -7.50 0.33 -6.36
C MET A 31 -7.73 -0.87 -5.41
N PHE A 32 -7.35 -0.72 -4.14
CA PHE A 32 -7.67 -1.69 -3.09
C PHE A 32 -8.97 -1.29 -2.42
N VAL A 33 -10.07 -1.74 -3.02
CA VAL A 33 -11.46 -1.37 -2.64
C VAL A 33 -11.77 -1.64 -1.16
N SER A 34 -11.18 -2.69 -0.58
CA SER A 34 -11.43 -3.06 0.82
C SER A 34 -10.29 -3.90 1.40
N PRO A 35 -10.07 -3.85 2.73
CA PRO A 35 -9.12 -4.72 3.42
C PRO A 35 -9.37 -6.21 3.18
N ALA A 36 -10.64 -6.60 3.05
CA ALA A 36 -11.05 -7.97 2.70
C ALA A 36 -10.54 -8.39 1.32
N ALA A 37 -10.74 -7.53 0.30
CA ALA A 37 -10.24 -7.79 -1.05
C ALA A 37 -8.70 -7.89 -1.10
N LEU A 38 -8.01 -7.10 -0.26
CA LEU A 38 -6.55 -7.20 -0.09
C LEU A 38 -6.15 -8.55 0.56
N ALA A 39 -6.90 -9.00 1.56
CA ALA A 39 -6.69 -10.31 2.19
C ALA A 39 -6.94 -11.46 1.20
N ASP A 40 -7.97 -11.38 0.36
CA ASP A 40 -8.24 -12.37 -0.69
C ASP A 40 -7.12 -12.43 -1.73
N ARG A 41 -6.58 -11.28 -2.14
CA ARG A 41 -5.40 -11.19 -3.03
C ARG A 41 -4.18 -11.89 -2.41
N ARG A 42 -3.94 -11.65 -1.12
CA ARG A 42 -2.88 -12.33 -0.37
C ARG A 42 -3.05 -13.84 -0.35
N TRP A 43 -4.28 -14.31 -0.13
CA TRP A 43 -4.62 -15.74 -0.17
C TRP A 43 -4.42 -16.36 -1.54
N ARG A 44 -4.70 -15.62 -2.61
CA ARG A 44 -4.44 -16.04 -3.99
C ARG A 44 -2.96 -16.01 -4.39
N GLY A 45 -2.09 -15.44 -3.55
CA GLY A 45 -0.67 -15.22 -3.90
C GLY A 45 -0.45 -14.09 -4.91
N ASP A 46 -1.48 -13.30 -5.20
CA ASP A 46 -1.44 -12.18 -6.17
C ASP A 46 -1.60 -10.85 -5.44
N GLY A 47 -0.59 -10.47 -4.67
CA GLY A 47 -0.63 -9.27 -3.84
C GLY A 47 0.76 -8.73 -3.52
N PRO A 48 0.83 -7.48 -3.03
CA PRO A 48 2.09 -6.85 -2.63
C PRO A 48 2.72 -7.59 -1.43
N ASP A 49 4.04 -7.48 -1.31
CA ASP A 49 4.77 -8.04 -0.17
C ASP A 49 4.24 -7.48 1.15
N TYR A 50 4.09 -8.37 2.12
CA TYR A 50 3.53 -8.05 3.43
C TYR A 50 4.39 -8.65 4.54
N VAL A 51 4.37 -7.99 5.69
CA VAL A 51 4.91 -8.50 6.95
C VAL A 51 3.78 -8.84 7.88
N LYS A 52 3.86 -10.01 8.51
CA LYS A 52 3.06 -10.32 9.70
C LYS A 52 3.88 -9.95 10.93
N THR A 53 3.26 -9.25 11.88
CA THR A 53 3.93 -8.91 13.14
C THR A 53 4.08 -10.11 14.06
N THR A 54 3.22 -11.12 13.92
CA THR A 54 3.32 -12.35 14.69
C THR A 54 3.02 -13.58 13.83
N PRO A 55 3.63 -14.74 14.16
CA PRO A 55 3.38 -15.99 13.45
C PRO A 55 1.96 -16.55 13.69
N ALA A 56 1.24 -16.04 14.69
CA ALA A 56 -0.13 -16.46 15.03
C ALA A 56 -1.16 -16.15 13.92
N ARG A 57 -2.30 -16.84 13.97
CA ARG A 57 -3.44 -16.60 13.05
C ARG A 57 -3.97 -15.16 13.14
N SER A 58 -3.94 -14.56 14.34
CA SER A 58 -4.39 -13.19 14.60
C SER A 58 -3.32 -12.11 14.36
N GLY A 59 -2.16 -12.49 13.80
CA GLY A 59 -1.08 -11.54 13.56
C GLY A 59 -1.50 -10.43 12.61
N ARG A 60 -1.24 -9.19 13.01
CA ARG A 60 -1.50 -8.01 12.18
C ARG A 60 -0.60 -8.04 10.96
N VAL A 61 -1.16 -7.57 9.84
CA VAL A 61 -0.48 -7.52 8.56
C VAL A 61 -0.18 -6.07 8.26
N TYR A 62 1.05 -5.80 7.87
CA TYR A 62 1.47 -4.49 7.39
C TYR A 62 2.12 -4.63 6.03
N TYR A 63 1.96 -3.59 5.23
CA TYR A 63 2.51 -3.49 3.88
C TYR A 63 3.51 -2.36 3.86
N ARG A 64 4.63 -2.59 3.21
CA ARG A 64 5.59 -1.54 2.91
C ARG A 64 5.06 -0.72 1.74
N ARG A 65 5.04 0.61 1.86
CA ARG A 65 4.60 1.48 0.77
C ARG A 65 5.37 1.20 -0.52
N SER A 66 6.70 1.05 -0.44
CA SER A 66 7.52 0.78 -1.62
C SER A 66 7.27 -0.61 -2.22
N ALA A 67 6.88 -1.60 -1.40
CA ALA A 67 6.47 -2.91 -1.91
C ALA A 67 5.17 -2.83 -2.71
N ILE A 68 4.20 -2.02 -2.25
CA ILE A 68 2.95 -1.78 -2.98
C ILE A 68 3.23 -1.08 -4.30
N GLU A 69 4.02 -0.01 -4.29
CA GLU A 69 4.38 0.73 -5.50
C GLU A 69 5.14 -0.15 -6.50
N ARG A 70 6.09 -0.97 -6.03
CA ARG A 70 6.78 -1.95 -6.87
C ARG A 70 5.80 -2.92 -7.52
N TRP A 71 4.87 -3.48 -6.73
CA TRP A 71 3.86 -4.41 -7.21
C TRP A 71 2.91 -3.77 -8.23
N LEU A 72 2.52 -2.50 -8.01
CA LEU A 72 1.72 -1.72 -8.95
C LEU A 72 2.49 -1.47 -10.24
N ASN A 73 3.76 -1.05 -10.17
CA ASN A 73 4.59 -0.82 -11.36
C ASN A 73 4.77 -2.09 -12.20
N ASP A 74 5.03 -3.23 -11.54
CA ASP A 74 5.15 -4.54 -12.19
C ASP A 74 3.88 -4.93 -12.97
N ARG A 75 2.69 -4.55 -12.45
CA ARG A 75 1.39 -4.78 -13.09
C ARG A 75 0.94 -3.65 -14.01
N THR A 76 1.66 -2.54 -14.04
CA THR A 76 1.32 -1.40 -14.88
C THR A 76 1.78 -1.69 -16.29
N ILE A 77 0.83 -1.95 -17.17
CA ILE A 77 1.10 -2.07 -18.61
C ILE A 77 1.31 -0.66 -19.15
N SER A 78 2.55 -0.31 -19.46
CA SER A 78 2.85 0.96 -20.14
C SER A 78 2.49 0.83 -21.62
N CYS A 79 1.36 1.41 -22.02
CA CYS A 79 0.99 1.53 -23.43
C CYS A 79 1.81 2.66 -24.07
N GLY A 80 3.11 2.40 -24.26
CA GLY A 80 4.03 3.25 -25.00
C GLY A 80 4.43 2.52 -26.27
N GLY A 81 3.79 2.87 -27.38
CA GLY A 81 4.05 2.26 -28.67
C GLY A 81 5.53 2.39 -29.08
N ALA A 82 6.25 1.28 -29.03
CA ALA A 82 7.13 0.96 -30.14
C ALA A 82 6.20 0.51 -31.28
N ALA A 83 5.65 1.48 -32.00
CA ALA A 83 5.14 1.21 -33.35
C ALA A 83 6.36 0.77 -34.15
N ALA A 84 6.36 -0.51 -34.54
CA ALA A 84 7.32 -1.11 -35.46
C ALA A 84 7.13 -0.59 -36.87
#